data_AF-A0AAJ3YCU6-F1
#
_entry.id   AF-A0AAJ3YCU6-F1
#
_cell.length_a   1.000
_cell.length_b   1.000
_cell.length_c   1.000
_cell.angle_alpha   90.00
_cell.angle_beta   90.00
_cell.angle_gamma   90.00
#
_symmetry.space_group_name_H-M   'P 1'
#
loop_
_entity.id
_entity.type
_entity.pdbx_description
1 polymer ?
#
loop_
_entity_poly.entity_id
_entity_poly.type
_entity_poly.pdbx_seq_one_letter_code
_entity_poly.pdbx_strand_id
1 'polypeptide(L)'
;MELARPEEPGGVLTFIPDKTDGTQGEIAGQGNNVVPYRIDGAEWKDSRWVAKNTAPMMLILNPGQQKLKPGTYSGTLNVKLDIP
;
A
#
# COMPACT_ATOMS: atom_id res chain seq x y z
N MET A 1 12.70 22.02 -30.33
CA MET A 1 13.09 20.59 -30.23
C MET A 1 13.41 20.37 -28.78
N GLU A 2 12.42 19.89 -28.02
CA GLU A 2 12.56 19.65 -26.58
C GLU A 2 13.27 18.31 -26.42
N LEU A 3 14.47 18.31 -25.84
CA LEU A 3 15.21 17.07 -25.57
C LEU A 3 14.39 16.29 -24.54
N ALA A 4 13.85 15.14 -24.94
CA ALA A 4 13.28 14.18 -24.02
C ALA A 4 14.34 13.90 -22.94
N ARG A 5 14.05 14.26 -21.69
CA ARG A 5 14.90 13.86 -20.58
C ARG A 5 14.93 12.33 -20.59
N PRO A 6 16.11 11.69 -20.49
CA PRO A 6 16.16 10.25 -20.37
C PRO A 6 15.28 9.87 -19.17
N GLU A 7 14.38 8.89 -19.36
CA GLU A 7 13.62 8.35 -18.25
C GLU A 7 14.64 7.81 -17.25
N GLU A 8 14.80 8.51 -16.12
CA GLU A 8 15.60 7.98 -15.01
C GLU A 8 15.05 6.60 -14.68
N PRO A 9 15.91 5.58 -14.49
CA PRO A 9 15.44 4.24 -14.19
C PRO A 9 14.50 4.32 -12.98
N GLY A 10 13.21 4.11 -13.23
CA GLY A 10 12.16 4.33 -12.25
C GLY A 10 12.47 3.51 -11.00
N GLY A 11 12.69 4.18 -9.87
CA GLY A 11 12.93 3.48 -8.61
C GLY A 11 11.74 2.61 -8.24
N VAL A 12 12.01 1.51 -7.53
CA VAL A 12 10.97 0.60 -7.04
C VAL A 12 10.46 1.13 -5.70
N LEU A 13 9.17 1.41 -5.62
CA LEU A 13 8.51 1.73 -4.35
C LEU A 13 8.00 0.45 -3.71
N THR A 14 8.39 0.22 -2.47
CA THR A 14 7.90 -0.86 -1.62
C THR A 14 7.09 -0.28 -0.47
N PHE A 15 5.87 -0.74 -0.30
CA PHE A 15 5.01 -0.38 0.83
C PHE A 15 4.84 -1.57 1.76
N ILE A 16 5.25 -1.39 3.01
CA ILE A 16 5.33 -2.44 4.02
C ILE A 16 4.26 -2.15 5.08
N PRO A 17 3.16 -2.90 5.09
CA PRO A 17 2.10 -2.69 6.06
C PRO A 17 2.54 -3.18 7.45
N ASP A 18 2.13 -2.50 8.51
CA ASP A 18 2.35 -2.96 9.90
C ASP A 18 1.55 -4.23 10.24
N LYS A 19 0.38 -4.40 9.59
CA LYS A 19 -0.48 -5.58 9.70
C LYS A 19 -0.94 -6.07 8.33
N THR A 20 -1.12 -7.38 8.21
CA THR A 20 -1.56 -8.03 6.97
C THR A 20 -2.25 -9.36 7.29
N ASP A 21 -3.21 -9.74 6.45
CA ASP A 21 -3.82 -11.08 6.44
C ASP A 21 -3.03 -12.10 5.59
N GLY A 22 -1.85 -11.71 5.09
CA GLY A 22 -1.01 -12.50 4.18
C GLY A 22 -1.28 -12.23 2.69
N THR A 23 -2.37 -11.54 2.36
CA THR A 23 -2.77 -11.22 0.97
C THR A 23 -2.87 -9.72 0.68
N GLN A 24 -3.03 -8.89 1.72
CA GLN A 24 -3.14 -7.43 1.63
C GLN A 24 -2.79 -6.76 2.96
N GLY A 25 -2.69 -5.42 2.99
CA GLY A 25 -2.44 -4.68 4.24
C GLY A 25 -3.71 -4.52 5.08
N GLU A 26 -3.57 -4.29 6.38
CA GLU A 26 -4.69 -4.05 7.29
C GLU A 26 -4.43 -2.84 8.21
N ILE A 27 -5.49 -2.11 8.56
CA ILE A 27 -5.51 -1.17 9.68
C ILE A 27 -6.40 -1.72 10.79
N ALA A 28 -6.03 -1.52 12.05
CA ALA A 28 -6.71 -2.12 13.19
C ALA A 28 -7.51 -1.09 13.99
N GLY A 29 -8.68 -1.51 14.47
CA GLY A 29 -9.49 -0.77 15.44
C GLY A 29 -9.51 -1.46 16.81
N GLN A 30 -10.44 -1.04 17.67
CA GLN A 30 -10.58 -1.64 19.00
C GLN A 30 -10.97 -3.13 18.92
N GLY A 31 -10.28 -3.98 19.71
CA GLY A 31 -10.47 -5.42 19.70
C GLY A 31 -9.89 -6.07 18.44
N ASN A 32 -10.58 -7.06 17.87
CA ASN A 32 -10.15 -7.78 16.67
C ASN A 32 -10.78 -7.23 15.37
N ASN A 33 -11.17 -5.95 15.35
CA ASN A 33 -11.73 -5.33 14.14
C ASN A 33 -10.59 -4.82 13.26
N VAL A 34 -10.59 -5.21 11.99
CA VAL A 34 -9.58 -4.83 11.02
C VAL A 34 -10.25 -4.35 9.74
N VAL A 35 -9.61 -3.42 9.04
CA VAL A 35 -10.03 -2.98 7.71
C VAL A 35 -8.89 -3.27 6.76
N PRO A 36 -9.08 -4.20 5.82
CA PRO A 36 -8.05 -4.48 4.83
C PRO A 36 -7.94 -3.33 3.82
N TYR A 37 -6.77 -3.20 3.20
CA TYR A 37 -6.52 -2.25 2.14
C TYR A 37 -5.54 -2.79 1.10
N ARG A 38 -5.65 -2.23 -0.10
CA ARG A 38 -4.72 -2.48 -1.20
C ARG A 38 -4.13 -1.18 -1.73
N ILE A 39 -3.04 -1.30 -2.47
CA ILE A 39 -2.42 -0.16 -3.17
C ILE A 39 -2.64 -0.38 -4.67
N ASP A 40 -3.43 0.49 -5.27
CA ASP A 40 -3.66 0.45 -6.71
C ASP A 40 -2.38 0.81 -7.48
N GLY A 41 -2.09 0.07 -8.53
CA GLY A 41 -0.82 0.18 -9.27
C GLY A 41 0.37 -0.56 -8.64
N ALA A 42 0.17 -1.30 -7.54
CA ALA A 42 1.20 -2.13 -6.92
C ALA A 42 0.82 -3.63 -6.91
N GLU A 43 1.83 -4.50 -6.91
CA GLU A 43 1.66 -5.94 -6.83
C GLU A 43 2.00 -6.45 -5.41
N TRP A 44 1.21 -7.36 -4.86
CA TRP A 44 1.50 -7.97 -3.56
C TRP A 44 2.55 -9.08 -3.70
N LYS A 45 3.66 -8.97 -2.98
CA LYS A 45 4.75 -9.96 -2.92
C LYS A 45 5.36 -9.98 -1.53
N ASP A 46 5.69 -11.15 -1.01
CA ASP A 46 6.43 -11.30 0.27
C ASP A 46 5.89 -10.40 1.40
N SER A 47 4.57 -10.34 1.56
CA SER A 47 3.89 -9.52 2.58
C SER A 47 4.04 -8.00 2.44
N ARG A 48 4.28 -7.50 1.22
CA ARG A 48 4.45 -6.07 0.88
C ARG A 48 3.88 -5.75 -0.50
N TRP A 49 3.54 -4.48 -0.73
CA TRP A 49 3.18 -3.98 -2.06
C TRP A 49 4.41 -3.45 -2.78
N VAL A 50 4.61 -3.84 -4.04
CA VAL A 50 5.75 -3.43 -4.87
C VAL A 50 5.25 -2.73 -6.14
N ALA A 51 5.68 -1.50 -6.35
CA ALA A 51 5.36 -0.68 -7.53
C ALA A 51 6.64 -0.32 -8.28
N LYS A 52 6.62 -0.52 -9.61
CA LYS A 52 7.76 -0.23 -10.51
C LYS A 52 7.67 1.13 -11.20
N ASN A 53 6.60 1.87 -10.97
CA ASN A 53 6.40 3.21 -11.52
C ASN A 53 6.08 4.19 -10.39
N THR A 54 6.27 5.48 -10.68
CA THR A 54 5.99 6.60 -9.78
C THR A 54 4.69 7.31 -10.14
N ALA A 55 3.79 6.64 -10.88
CA ALA A 55 2.46 7.16 -11.11
C ALA A 55 1.74 7.36 -9.76
N PRO A 56 0.80 8.31 -9.65
CA PRO A 56 0.01 8.47 -8.44
C PRO A 56 -0.62 7.13 -8.04
N MET A 57 -0.31 6.67 -6.83
CA MET A 57 -0.86 5.44 -6.26
C MET A 57 -1.97 5.77 -5.28
N MET A 58 -2.99 4.92 -5.25
CA MET A 58 -4.11 5.06 -4.33
C MET A 58 -4.08 3.94 -3.29
N LEU A 59 -4.15 4.32 -2.02
CA LEU A 59 -4.46 3.38 -0.95
C LEU A 59 -5.98 3.24 -0.85
N ILE A 60 -6.48 2.04 -1.14
CA ILE A 60 -7.91 1.73 -1.18
C ILE A 60 -8.25 0.90 0.06
N LEU A 61 -8.97 1.50 1.01
CA LEU A 61 -9.57 0.76 2.12
C LEU A 61 -10.75 -0.07 1.60
N ASN A 62 -10.78 -1.36 1.95
CA ASN A 62 -11.85 -2.28 1.60
C ASN A 62 -12.51 -2.86 2.86
N PRO A 63 -13.31 -2.08 3.59
CA PRO A 63 -14.02 -2.56 4.78
C PRO A 63 -14.98 -3.74 4.51
N GLY A 64 -15.32 -4.03 3.25
CA GLY A 64 -16.16 -5.16 2.85
C GLY A 64 -17.56 -5.12 3.47
N GLN A 65 -18.13 -6.32 3.68
CA GLN A 65 -19.38 -6.56 4.42
C GLN A 65 -19.17 -6.71 5.94
N GLN A 66 -17.97 -6.40 6.45
CA GLN A 66 -17.68 -6.58 7.87
C GLN A 66 -18.51 -5.59 8.70
N LYS A 67 -19.17 -6.08 9.76
CA LYS A 67 -19.81 -5.22 10.75
C LYS A 67 -18.71 -4.55 11.60
N LEU A 68 -18.12 -3.50 11.05
CA LEU A 68 -17.13 -2.68 11.75
C LEU A 68 -17.76 -2.04 12.98
N LYS A 69 -17.04 -2.08 14.10
CA LYS A 69 -17.45 -1.30 15.28
C LYS A 69 -17.15 0.18 15.06
N PRO A 70 -18.02 1.10 15.54
CA PRO A 70 -17.70 2.51 15.57
C PRO A 70 -16.41 2.76 16.36
N GLY A 71 -15.55 3.65 15.84
CA GLY A 71 -14.29 4.01 16.49
C GLY A 71 -13.20 4.36 15.48
N THR A 72 -12.00 4.60 16.00
CA THR A 72 -10.82 4.89 15.19
C THR A 72 -10.13 3.60 14.77
N TYR A 73 -9.77 3.52 13.49
CA TYR A 73 -8.90 2.49 12.94
C TYR A 73 -7.60 3.16 12.53
N SER A 74 -6.47 2.59 12.93
CA SER A 74 -5.15 3.12 12.63
C SER A 74 -4.17 2.01 12.29
N GLY A 75 -3.13 2.39 11.56
CA GLY A 75 -2.03 1.53 11.19
C GLY A 75 -0.93 2.36 10.56
N THR A 76 0.28 1.79 10.52
CA THR A 76 1.43 2.42 9.87
C THR A 76 1.71 1.71 8.55
N LEU A 77 2.00 2.49 7.52
CA LEU A 77 2.50 2.01 6.24
C LEU A 77 3.88 2.60 6.02
N ASN A 78 4.91 1.74 6.05
CA ASN A 78 6.26 2.18 5.76
C ASN A 78 6.49 2.17 4.25
N VAL A 79 7.11 3.21 3.72
CA VAL A 79 7.40 3.34 2.29
C VAL A 79 8.91 3.39 2.08
N LYS A 80 9.42 2.52 1.21
CA LYS A 80 10.83 2.47 0.82
C LYS A 80 10.96 2.70 -0.67
N LEU A 81 11.89 3.56 -1.06
CA LEU A 81 12.30 3.75 -2.45
C LEU A 81 13.65 3.07 -2.66
N ASP A 82 13.69 2.10 -3.58
CA ASP A 82 14.91 1.44 -4.02
C ASP A 82 15.29 1.97 -5.41
N ILE A 83 16.40 2.69 -5.50
CA ILE A 83 16.97 3.18 -6.76
C ILE A 83 18.09 2.21 -7.17
N PRO A 84 18.10 1.69 -8.41
CA PRO A 84 19.13 0.78 -8.89
C PRO A 84 20.56 1.36 -8.83
#